data_AF-A0A3N5N111-F1
#
_entry.id   AF-A0A3N5N111-F1
#
_cell.length_a   1.000
_cell.length_b   1.000
_cell.length_c   1.000
_cell.angle_alpha   90.00
_cell.angle_beta   90.00
_cell.angle_gamma   90.00
#
_symmetry.space_group_name_H-M   'P 1'
#
loop_
_entity.id
_entity.type
_entity.pdbx_description
1 polymer ?
#
loop_
_entity_poly.entity_id
_entity_poly.type
_entity_poly.pdbx_seq_one_letter_code
_entity_poly.pdbx_strand_id
1 'polypeptide(L)' 'MAGSWKEAKECAVREGLPQVYHDCDDDEYGACRQGELQGVFKGGVFIEHRCICMPAHLNAEELEAKEKKFLEENPGW' A
#
# COMPACT_ATOMS: atom_id res chain seq x y z
N MET A 1 -5.93 1.31 10.29
CA MET A 1 -4.80 0.59 9.68
C MET A 1 -5.32 -0.79 9.34
N ALA A 2 -5.08 -1.25 8.12
CA ALA A 2 -5.56 -2.54 7.62
C ALA A 2 -4.42 -3.56 7.72
N GLY A 3 -4.75 -4.82 8.02
CA GLY A 3 -3.80 -5.93 8.04
C GLY A 3 -3.83 -6.78 6.76
N SER A 4 -4.57 -6.35 5.73
CA SER A 4 -4.64 -7.05 4.44
C SER A 4 -5.10 -6.13 3.31
N TRP A 5 -4.87 -6.56 2.07
CA TRP A 5 -5.43 -5.93 0.86
C TRP A 5 -6.95 -5.82 0.89
N LYS A 6 -7.63 -6.80 1.48
CA LYS A 6 -9.09 -6.77 1.60
C LYS A 6 -9.54 -5.61 2.49
N GLU A 7 -8.95 -5.47 3.67
CA GLU A 7 -9.28 -4.39 4.60
C GLU A 7 -8.87 -3.01 4.05
N ALA A 8 -7.73 -2.92 3.35
CA ALA A 8 -7.32 -1.69 2.68
C ALA A 8 -8.31 -1.27 1.60
N LYS A 9 -8.84 -2.22 0.82
CA LYS A 9 -9.92 -1.98 -0.13
C LYS A 9 -11.20 -1.48 0.53
N GLU A 10 -11.61 -2.11 1.63
CA GLU A 10 -12.79 -1.68 2.37
C GLU A 10 -12.62 -0.24 2.88
N CYS A 11 -11.42 0.13 3.33
CA CYS A 11 -11.07 1.50 3.68
C CYS A 11 -11.17 2.43 2.45
N ALA A 12 -10.59 2.04 1.32
CA ALA A 12 -10.64 2.84 0.09
C ALA A 12 -12.06 3.10 -0.40
N VAL A 13 -12.94 2.09 -0.34
CA VAL A 13 -14.37 2.23 -0.70
C VAL A 13 -15.09 3.14 0.28
N ARG A 14 -14.88 2.94 1.59
CA ARG A 14 -15.51 3.76 2.64
C ARG A 14 -15.12 5.23 2.53
N GLU A 15 -13.87 5.50 2.16
CA GLU A 15 -13.28 6.85 2.15
C GLU A 15 -13.26 7.49 0.75
N GLY A 16 -13.72 6.76 -0.28
CA GLY A 16 -13.75 7.23 -1.66
C GLY A 16 -12.35 7.44 -2.27
N LEU A 17 -11.37 6.66 -1.83
CA LEU A 17 -9.98 6.80 -2.24
C LEU A 17 -9.67 5.93 -3.47
N PRO A 18 -8.86 6.43 -4.42
CA PRO A 18 -8.61 5.75 -5.70
C PRO A 18 -7.57 4.63 -5.61
N GLN A 19 -6.75 4.60 -4.55
CA GLN A 19 -5.61 3.69 -4.42
C GLN A 19 -5.56 3.03 -3.05
N VAL A 20 -4.90 1.87 -3.03
CA VAL A 20 -4.51 1.12 -1.84
C VAL A 20 -3.01 0.96 -1.83
N TYR A 21 -2.43 0.79 -0.64
CA TYR A 21 -1.01 0.55 -0.49
C TYR A 21 -0.73 -0.54 0.54
N HIS A 22 0.43 -1.18 0.39
CA HIS A 22 1.10 -1.94 1.44
C HIS A 22 2.42 -1.24 1.74
N ASP A 23 2.58 -0.81 2.98
CA ASP A 23 3.82 -0.33 3.56
C ASP A 23 4.66 -1.53 4.00
N CYS A 24 5.68 -1.87 3.22
CA CYS A 24 6.50 -3.04 3.46
C CYS A 24 7.53 -2.83 4.59
N ASP A 25 7.73 -1.59 5.05
CA ASP A 25 8.66 -1.31 6.15
C ASP A 25 7.98 -1.53 7.51
N ASP A 26 6.68 -1.24 7.60
CA ASP A 26 5.86 -1.44 8.81
C ASP A 26 4.89 -2.65 8.72
N ASP A 27 4.83 -3.34 7.58
CA ASP A 27 3.90 -4.47 7.28
C ASP A 27 2.42 -4.06 7.43
N GLU A 28 2.08 -2.87 6.94
CA GLU A 28 0.76 -2.27 7.10
C GLU A 28 0.07 -1.96 5.78
N TYR A 29 -1.23 -2.20 5.72
CA TYR A 29 -2.04 -1.90 4.55
C TYR A 29 -2.90 -0.65 4.78
N GLY A 30 -3.20 0.06 3.69
CA GLY A 30 -4.01 1.26 3.74
C GLY A 30 -4.58 1.70 2.41
N ALA A 31 -5.29 2.83 2.45
CA ALA A 31 -5.83 3.50 1.29
C ALA A 31 -5.24 4.90 1.19
N CYS A 32 -4.96 5.37 -0.02
CA CYS A 32 -4.31 6.66 -0.22
C CYS A 32 -4.85 7.39 -1.46
N ARG A 33 -4.54 8.68 -1.54
CA ARG A 33 -4.71 9.45 -2.78
C ARG A 33 -3.56 9.17 -3.74
N GLN A 34 -3.82 9.40 -5.01
CA GLN A 34 -2.79 9.26 -6.04
C GLN A 34 -1.65 10.26 -5.80
N GLY A 35 -0.42 9.74 -5.73
CA GLY A 35 0.80 10.54 -5.54
C GLY A 35 1.10 10.92 -4.09
N GLU A 36 0.36 10.39 -3.13
CA GLU A 36 0.64 10.58 -1.70
C GLU A 36 1.83 9.72 -1.27
N LEU A 37 2.82 10.34 -0.62
CA LEU A 37 4.00 9.65 -0.11
C LEU A 37 3.71 9.11 1.28
N GLN A 38 4.13 7.87 1.53
CA GLN A 38 3.96 7.22 2.83
C GLN A 38 5.32 7.03 3.50
N GLY A 39 5.34 7.15 4.82
CA GLY A 39 6.55 7.08 5.60
C GLY A 39 6.44 7.78 6.94
N VAL A 40 7.60 7.97 7.58
CA VAL A 40 7.69 8.46 8.95
C VAL A 40 8.46 9.75 9.04
N PHE A 41 7.99 10.65 9.91
CA PHE A 41 8.74 11.85 10.27
C PHE A 41 9.61 11.58 11.49
N LYS A 42 10.93 11.52 11.31
CA LYS A 42 11.90 11.24 12.38
C LYS A 42 12.96 12.34 12.41
N GLY A 43 13.13 12.96 13.58
CA GLY A 43 14.20 13.94 13.80
C GLY A 43 14.14 15.19 12.90
N GLY A 44 12.95 15.61 12.47
CA GLY A 44 12.81 16.79 11.59
C GLY A 44 12.87 16.49 10.09
N VAL A 45 13.03 15.21 9.71
CA VAL A 45 13.12 14.77 8.32
C VAL A 45 12.03 13.74 8.04
N PHE A 46 11.40 13.84 6.87
CA PHE A 46 10.51 12.79 6.36
C PHE A 46 11.34 11.69 5.70
N ILE A 47 11.14 10.46 6.16
CA ILE A 47 11.77 9.25 5.61
C ILE A 47 10.66 8.48 4.92
N GLU A 48 10.72 8.43 3.59
CA GLU A 48 9.79 7.68 2.77
C GLU A 48 9.96 6.17 3.00
N HIS A 49 8.84 5.47 3.14
CA HIS A 49 8.80 4.02 3.25
C HIS A 49 8.69 3.36 1.89
N ARG A 50 9.10 2.09 1.83
CA ARG A 50 8.90 1.26 0.65
C ARG A 50 7.45 0.80 0.60
N CYS A 51 6.66 1.42 -0.28
CA CYS A 51 5.25 1.09 -0.42
C CYS A 51 4.91 0.55 -1.82
N ILE A 52 4.13 -0.54 -1.86
CA ILE A 52 3.48 -1.02 -3.07
C ILE A 52 2.13 -0.34 -3.17
N CYS A 53 1.97 0.59 -4.11
CA CYS A 53 0.69 1.27 -4.35
C CYS A 53 -0.01 0.68 -5.57
N MET A 54 -1.31 0.39 -5.45
CA MET A 54 -2.13 -0.18 -6.51
C MET A 54 -3.53 0.45 -6.59
N PRO A 55 -4.21 0.39 -7.76
CA PRO A 55 -5.57 0.91 -7.88
C PRO A 55 -6.58 0.14 -7.02
N ALA A 56 -7.43 0.87 -6.29
CA ALA A 56 -8.43 0.28 -5.38
C ALA A 56 -9.57 -0.49 -6.10
N HIS A 57 -9.72 -0.33 -7.42
CA HIS A 57 -10.73 -1.05 -8.19
C HIS A 57 -10.38 -2.52 -8.43
N LEU A 58 -9.09 -2.91 -8.34
CA LEU A 58 -8.64 -4.30 -8.42
C LEU A 58 -9.21 -5.10 -7.24
N ASN A 59 -9.51 -6.38 -7.41
CA ASN A 59 -9.95 -7.23 -6.29
C ASN A 59 -8.76 -7.66 -5.39
N ALA A 60 -9.07 -8.20 -4.20
CA ALA A 60 -8.03 -8.55 -3.22
C ALA A 60 -7.05 -9.62 -3.75
N GLU A 61 -7.55 -10.63 -4.45
CA GLU A 61 -6.71 -11.69 -5.05
C GLU A 61 -5.78 -11.13 -6.13
N GLU A 62 -6.26 -10.18 -6.94
CA GLU A 62 -5.45 -9.49 -7.94
C GLU A 62 -4.34 -8.65 -7.29
N LEU A 63 -4.66 -7.98 -6.17
CA LEU A 63 -3.68 -7.19 -5.41
C LEU A 63 -2.60 -8.10 -4.83
N GLU A 64 -2.98 -9.18 -4.15
CA GLU A 64 -2.05 -10.18 -3.60
C GLU A 64 -1.18 -10.81 -4.69
N ALA A 65 -1.76 -11.19 -5.83
CA ALA A 65 -1.01 -11.79 -6.93
C ALA A 65 0.01 -10.81 -7.55
N LYS A 66 -0.37 -9.53 -7.68
CA LYS A 66 0.51 -8.48 -8.21
C LYS A 66 1.64 -8.14 -7.25
N GLU A 67 1.34 -8.03 -5.95
CA GLU A 67 2.34 -7.85 -4.90
C GLU A 67 3.35 -9.00 -4.91
N LYS A 68 2.86 -10.24 -4.85
CA LYS A 68 3.72 -11.42 -4.86
C LYS A 68 4.62 -11.43 -6.09
N LYS A 69 4.05 -11.20 -7.27
CA LYS A 69 4.80 -11.14 -8.53
C LYS A 69 5.86 -10.04 -8.49
N PHE A 70 5.50 -8.86 -7.99
CA PHE A 70 6.44 -7.75 -7.87
C PHE A 70 7.64 -8.12 -6.99
N LEU A 71 7.40 -8.73 -5.83
CA LEU A 71 8.45 -9.13 -4.89
C LEU A 71 9.32 -10.27 -5.46
N GLU A 72 8.74 -11.20 -6.21
CA GLU A 72 9.48 -12.25 -6.92
C GLU A 72 10.37 -11.69 -8.03
N GLU A 73 9.90 -10.67 -8.76
CA GLU A 73 10.64 -10.03 -9.86
C GLU A 73 11.71 -9.04 -9.36
N ASN A 74 11.58 -8.53 -8.13
CA ASN A 74 12.47 -7.53 -7.54
C ASN A 74 13.04 -7.99 -6.19
N PRO A 75 13.88 -9.04 -6.17
CA PRO A 75 14.48 -9.54 -4.94
C PRO A 75 15.41 -8.50 -4.33
N GLY A 76 15.12 -8.08 -3.09
CA GLY A 76 15.91 -7.08 -2.36
C GLY A 76 15.46 -5.64 -2.57
N TRP A 77 14.29 -5.44 -3.18
CA TRP A 77 13.57 -4.17 -3.06
C TRP A 77 13.17 -3.94 -1.61
#